data_AF-A0A8T4RU78-F1
#
_entry.id   AF-A0A8T4RU78-F1
#
_cell.length_a   1.000
_cell.length_b   1.000
_cell.length_c   1.000
_cell.angle_alpha   90.00
_cell.angle_beta   90.00
_cell.angle_gamma   90.00
#
_symmetry.space_group_name_H-M   'P 1'
#
loop_
_entity.id
_entity.type
_entity.pdbx_description
1 polymer ?
#
loop_
_entity_poly.entity_id
_entity_poly.type
_entity_poly.pdbx_seq_one_letter_code
_entity_poly.pdbx_strand_id
1 'polypeptide(L)'
;MEFLPYFLVSAASYFGLVAGSTIMKLAYSEKDELRQILFMIRKGLLFIIFVTAVFFTFGNTPVSLGFALFFAALSFFKYKTDHLAKKSMITYPALAVVFYFSSADAAFFAAESALIFLYGIAAASLNFEMKQKNYFELLKYNAAFIIIANALYLL
;
A
#
# COMPACT_ATOMS: atom_id res chain seq x y z
N MET A 1 -6.79 18.83 -8.92
CA MET A 1 -7.34 17.81 -9.85
C MET A 1 -8.86 17.87 -9.79
N GLU A 2 -9.57 17.57 -10.88
CA GLU A 2 -11.02 17.40 -10.81
C GLU A 2 -11.39 16.18 -9.94
N PHE A 3 -12.55 16.22 -9.28
CA PHE A 3 -12.98 15.19 -8.34
C PHE A 3 -13.08 13.80 -8.97
N LEU A 4 -13.64 13.69 -10.18
CA LEU A 4 -13.84 12.38 -10.81
C LEU A 4 -12.51 11.66 -11.13
N PRO A 5 -11.51 12.29 -11.78
CA PRO A 5 -10.19 11.71 -11.93
C PRO A 5 -9.53 11.34 -10.59
N TYR A 6 -9.65 12.20 -9.57
CA TYR A 6 -9.11 11.94 -8.24
C TYR A 6 -9.73 10.67 -7.61
N PHE A 7 -11.05 10.60 -7.63
CA PHE A 7 -11.81 9.46 -7.13
C PHE A 7 -11.41 8.17 -7.85
N LEU A 8 -11.35 8.19 -9.18
CA LEU A 8 -10.97 7.02 -9.98
C LEU A 8 -9.57 6.52 -9.67
N VAL A 9 -8.59 7.42 -9.51
CA VAL A 9 -7.21 7.08 -9.16
C VAL A 9 -7.13 6.50 -7.73
N SER A 10 -7.88 7.07 -6.78
CA SER A 10 -7.99 6.52 -5.41
C SER A 10 -8.64 5.14 -5.35
N ALA A 11 -9.70 4.94 -6.16
CA ALA A 11 -10.38 3.66 -6.28
C ALA A 11 -9.46 2.62 -6.93
N ALA A 12 -8.63 3.02 -7.91
CA ALA A 12 -7.63 2.16 -8.51
C ALA A 12 -6.69 1.58 -7.46
N SER A 13 -6.15 2.39 -6.54
CA SER A 13 -5.31 1.89 -5.44
C SER A 13 -5.98 0.81 -4.59
N TYR A 14 -7.28 0.96 -4.33
CA TYR A 14 -8.05 -0.02 -3.58
C TYR A 14 -8.27 -1.34 -4.34
N PHE A 15 -8.45 -1.30 -5.67
CA PHE A 15 -8.60 -2.50 -6.48
C PHE A 15 -7.40 -3.45 -6.42
N GLY A 16 -6.23 -2.97 -5.98
CA GLY A 16 -5.04 -3.81 -5.78
C GLY A 16 -5.31 -4.92 -4.77
N LEU A 17 -6.05 -4.60 -3.71
CA LEU A 17 -6.42 -5.58 -2.68
C LEU A 17 -7.39 -6.64 -3.22
N VAL A 18 -8.34 -6.22 -4.06
CA VAL A 18 -9.28 -7.12 -4.73
C VAL A 18 -8.52 -8.06 -5.67
N ALA A 19 -7.63 -7.52 -6.49
CA ALA A 19 -6.79 -8.28 -7.41
C ALA A 19 -5.90 -9.28 -6.67
N GLY A 20 -5.21 -8.87 -5.60
CA GLY A 20 -4.37 -9.76 -4.79
C GLY A 20 -5.14 -10.92 -4.17
N SER A 21 -6.31 -10.64 -3.58
CA SER A 21 -7.16 -11.71 -3.03
C SER A 21 -7.61 -12.72 -4.10
N THR A 22 -7.89 -12.24 -5.33
CA THR A 22 -8.27 -13.09 -6.46
C THR A 22 -7.10 -13.94 -6.96
N ILE A 23 -5.90 -13.37 -7.10
CA ILE A 23 -4.68 -14.08 -7.52
C ILE A 23 -4.37 -15.21 -6.56
N MET A 24 -4.43 -14.96 -5.25
CA MET A 24 -4.15 -15.98 -4.24
C MET A 24 -5.21 -17.09 -4.23
N LYS A 25 -6.43 -16.80 -4.69
CA LYS A 25 -7.46 -17.83 -4.87
C LYS A 25 -7.11 -18.80 -5.99
N LEU A 26 -6.55 -18.29 -7.07
CA LEU A 26 -6.16 -19.06 -8.25
C LEU A 26 -4.85 -19.84 -8.03
N ALA A 27 -3.88 -19.25 -7.33
CA ALA A 27 -2.54 -19.81 -7.12
C ALA A 27 -2.40 -20.66 -5.84
N TYR A 28 -3.50 -21.25 -5.34
CA TYR A 28 -3.52 -21.97 -4.05
C TYR A 28 -2.54 -23.15 -3.97
N SER A 29 -2.21 -23.77 -5.11
CA SER A 29 -1.31 -24.92 -5.21
C SER A 29 0.17 -24.59 -4.98
N GLU A 30 0.59 -23.33 -5.14
CA GLU A 30 2.02 -22.92 -5.10
C GLU A 30 2.33 -22.02 -3.90
N LYS A 31 1.60 -22.23 -2.81
CA LYS A 31 1.42 -21.24 -1.75
C LYS A 31 2.70 -20.81 -1.04
N ASP A 32 3.68 -21.68 -0.87
CA ASP A 32 4.83 -21.42 0.01
C ASP A 32 5.96 -20.63 -0.67
N GLU A 33 6.35 -21.00 -1.90
CA GLU A 33 7.36 -20.25 -2.66
C GLU A 33 6.83 -18.89 -3.10
N LEU A 34 5.58 -18.84 -3.59
CA LEU A 34 4.91 -17.60 -3.98
C LEU A 34 4.80 -16.62 -2.81
N ARG A 35 4.60 -17.13 -1.58
CA ARG A 35 4.51 -16.29 -0.37
C ARG A 35 5.83 -15.60 -0.05
N GLN A 36 6.98 -16.25 -0.25
CA GLN A 36 8.28 -15.60 -0.03
C GLN A 36 8.52 -14.48 -1.04
N ILE A 37 8.22 -14.73 -2.32
CA ILE A 37 8.37 -13.74 -3.39
C ILE A 37 7.44 -12.54 -3.15
N LEU A 38 6.16 -12.79 -2.89
CA LEU A 38 5.18 -11.74 -2.58
C LEU A 38 5.57 -10.92 -1.36
N PHE A 39 6.21 -11.56 -0.37
CA PHE A 39 6.72 -10.87 0.82
C PHE A 39 7.87 -9.93 0.50
N MET A 40 8.82 -10.33 -0.37
CA MET A 40 9.88 -9.44 -0.84
C MET A 40 9.32 -8.30 -1.68
N ILE A 41 8.38 -8.59 -2.60
CA ILE A 41 7.70 -7.57 -3.43
C ILE A 41 6.98 -6.55 -2.55
N ARG A 42 6.20 -6.99 -1.57
CA ARG A 42 5.48 -6.09 -0.63
C ARG A 42 6.44 -5.14 0.09
N LYS A 43 7.62 -5.63 0.50
CA LYS A 43 8.65 -4.80 1.16
C LYS A 43 9.26 -3.79 0.20
N GLY A 44 9.66 -4.25 -0.98
CA GLY A 44 10.24 -3.40 -2.01
C GLY A 44 9.28 -2.28 -2.41
N LEU A 45 8.01 -2.61 -2.65
CA LEU A 45 6.99 -1.63 -3.00
C LEU A 45 6.73 -0.62 -1.88
N LEU A 46 6.63 -1.06 -0.63
CA LEU A 46 6.47 -0.14 0.49
C LEU A 46 7.65 0.83 0.59
N PHE A 47 8.87 0.34 0.42
CA PHE A 47 10.07 1.17 0.39
C PHE A 47 10.03 2.17 -0.77
N ILE A 48 9.69 1.72 -1.98
CA ILE A 48 9.58 2.58 -3.16
C ILE A 48 8.53 3.68 -2.96
N ILE A 49 7.34 3.35 -2.45
CA ILE A 49 6.28 4.32 -2.12
C ILE A 49 6.82 5.42 -1.19
N PHE A 50 7.46 5.05 -0.09
CA PHE A 50 7.96 6.05 0.84
C PHE A 50 9.12 6.87 0.29
N VAL A 51 10.04 6.24 -0.44
CA VAL A 51 11.18 6.96 -1.05
C VAL A 51 10.71 7.95 -2.10
N THR A 52 9.82 7.52 -3.00
CA THR A 52 9.23 8.40 -4.02
C THR A 52 8.48 9.54 -3.34
N ALA A 53 7.65 9.26 -2.33
CA ALA A 53 6.92 10.30 -1.62
C ALA A 53 7.82 11.33 -0.92
N VAL A 54 8.87 10.87 -0.26
CA VAL A 54 9.85 11.72 0.43
C VAL A 54 10.66 12.54 -0.57
N PHE A 55 11.10 11.95 -1.67
CA PHE A 55 11.86 12.63 -2.71
C PHE A 55 11.02 13.71 -3.41
N PHE A 56 9.74 13.43 -3.69
CA PHE A 56 8.85 14.40 -4.32
C PHE A 56 8.48 15.56 -3.38
N THR A 57 8.34 15.27 -2.08
CA THR A 57 7.94 16.27 -1.09
C THR A 57 9.10 17.17 -0.65
N PHE A 58 10.28 16.60 -0.41
CA PHE A 58 11.43 17.30 0.18
C PHE A 58 12.61 17.49 -0.79
N GLY A 59 12.48 17.03 -2.04
CA GLY A 59 13.55 17.08 -3.04
C GLY A 59 14.79 16.26 -2.67
N ASN A 60 15.92 16.60 -3.29
CA ASN A 60 17.22 15.96 -3.00
C ASN A 60 17.94 16.66 -1.84
N THR A 61 17.29 16.71 -0.68
CA THR A 61 17.85 17.31 0.54
C THR A 61 18.38 16.22 1.49
N PRO A 62 19.33 16.52 2.39
CA PRO A 62 19.76 15.56 3.42
C PRO A 62 18.59 15.04 4.28
N VAL A 63 17.53 15.85 4.42
CA VAL A 63 16.28 15.49 5.10
C VAL A 63 15.57 14.34 4.39
N SER A 64 15.51 14.35 3.06
CA SER A 64 14.87 13.27 2.29
C SER A 64 15.61 11.95 2.45
N LEU A 65 16.94 12.00 2.53
CA LEU A 65 17.78 10.83 2.79
C LEU A 65 17.58 10.27 4.22
N GLY A 66 17.42 11.16 5.21
CA GLY A 66 17.08 10.79 6.58
C GLY A 66 15.72 10.08 6.69
N PHE A 67 14.68 10.63 6.05
CA PHE A 67 13.36 9.99 6.02
C PHE A 67 13.35 8.66 5.25
N ALA A 68 14.05 8.57 4.12
CA ALA A 68 14.19 7.32 3.38
C ALA A 68 14.85 6.22 4.23
N LEU A 69 15.93 6.55 4.95
CA LEU A 69 16.58 5.62 5.88
C LEU A 69 15.68 5.25 7.06
N PHE A 70 14.92 6.20 7.61
CA PHE A 70 13.95 5.94 8.67
C PHE A 70 12.84 4.97 8.20
N PHE A 71 12.28 5.17 7.01
CA PHE A 71 11.29 4.26 6.43
C PHE A 71 11.88 2.90 6.05
N ALA A 72 13.12 2.83 5.60
CA ALA A 72 13.85 1.59 5.40
C ALA A 72 13.99 0.81 6.72
N ALA A 73 14.40 1.52 7.79
CA ALA A 73 14.53 0.96 9.13
C ALA A 73 13.18 0.47 9.65
N LEU A 74 12.10 1.27 9.55
CA LEU A 74 10.75 0.86 9.91
C LEU A 74 10.29 -0.39 9.15
N SER A 75 10.56 -0.44 7.84
CA SER A 75 10.25 -1.59 6.99
C SER A 75 11.07 -2.83 7.35
N PHE A 76 12.24 -2.66 7.95
CA PHE A 76 13.07 -3.75 8.44
C PHE A 76 12.64 -4.22 9.84
N PHE A 77 12.47 -3.28 10.78
CA PHE A 77 12.15 -3.55 12.18
C PHE A 77 10.74 -4.08 12.41
N LYS A 78 9.73 -3.50 11.74
CA LYS A 78 8.35 -3.98 11.87
C LYS A 78 8.18 -5.45 11.51
N TYR A 79 9.09 -5.98 10.69
CA TYR A 79 9.04 -7.35 10.20
C TYR A 79 9.82 -8.36 11.02
N LYS A 80 10.81 -7.93 11.83
CA LYS A 80 11.49 -8.83 12.77
C LYS A 80 10.54 -9.29 13.87
N THR A 81 9.57 -8.44 14.21
CA THR A 81 8.59 -8.68 15.29
C THR A 81 7.32 -9.39 14.80
N ASP A 82 6.99 -9.28 13.51
CA ASP A 82 5.72 -9.74 12.95
C ASP A 82 5.93 -11.02 12.12
N HIS A 83 6.14 -12.15 12.81
CA HIS A 83 6.36 -13.48 12.20
C HIS A 83 5.21 -13.93 11.27
N LEU A 84 4.05 -13.27 11.34
CA LEU A 84 2.85 -13.59 10.59
C LEU A 84 2.12 -12.29 10.29
N ALA A 85 2.43 -11.62 9.18
CA ALA A 85 1.59 -10.74 8.35
C ALA A 85 0.33 -10.09 8.98
N LYS A 86 0.32 -9.72 10.27
CA LYS A 86 -0.91 -9.41 11.00
C LYS A 86 -1.01 -7.91 11.10
N LYS A 87 -1.96 -7.39 10.33
CA LYS A 87 -2.60 -6.08 10.49
C LYS A 87 -1.63 -4.99 10.95
N SER A 88 -0.82 -4.50 10.03
CA SER A 88 0.01 -3.34 10.35
C SER A 88 -0.84 -2.08 10.49
N MET A 89 -1.26 -1.78 11.72
CA MET A 89 -1.98 -0.56 12.08
C MET A 89 -1.21 0.72 11.71
N ILE A 90 0.12 0.64 11.57
CA ILE A 90 0.98 1.80 11.22
C ILE A 90 1.01 2.07 9.71
N THR A 91 0.79 1.05 8.87
CA THR A 91 1.02 1.19 7.42
C THR A 91 -0.11 1.93 6.74
N TYR A 92 -1.36 1.66 7.12
CA TYR A 92 -2.51 2.31 6.51
C TYR A 92 -2.54 3.83 6.75
N PRO A 93 -2.33 4.34 7.99
CA PRO A 93 -2.19 5.77 8.21
C PRO A 93 -1.03 6.37 7.44
N ALA A 94 0.12 5.70 7.39
CA ALA A 94 1.28 6.20 6.66
C ALA A 94 1.05 6.27 5.15
N LEU A 95 0.36 5.28 4.57
CA LEU A 95 -0.07 5.32 3.17
C LEU A 95 -1.09 6.43 2.90
N ALA A 96 -2.01 6.69 3.83
CA ALA A 96 -2.95 7.80 3.72
C ALA A 96 -2.23 9.17 3.72
N VAL A 97 -1.20 9.33 4.55
CA VAL A 97 -0.34 10.52 4.54
C VAL A 97 0.39 10.68 3.21
N VAL A 98 0.95 9.59 2.66
CA VAL A 98 1.56 9.61 1.32
C VAL A 98 0.52 10.01 0.26
N PHE A 99 -0.70 9.48 0.35
CA PHE A 99 -1.81 9.82 -0.54
C PHE A 99 -2.19 11.29 -0.48
N TYR A 100 -2.18 11.87 0.73
CA TYR A 100 -2.43 13.30 0.92
C TYR A 100 -1.35 14.14 0.24
N PHE A 101 -0.07 13.85 0.50
CA PHE A 101 1.03 14.61 -0.12
C PHE A 101 1.05 14.45 -1.64
N SER A 102 0.70 13.27 -2.16
CA SER A 102 0.66 13.05 -3.60
C SER A 102 -0.51 13.72 -4.32
N SER A 103 -1.60 14.01 -3.62
CA SER A 103 -2.79 14.65 -4.20
C SER A 103 -2.57 16.03 -4.83
N ALA A 104 -1.48 16.72 -4.45
CA ALA A 104 -1.15 18.05 -4.93
C ALA A 104 -0.75 18.09 -6.42
N ASP A 105 -0.21 16.99 -6.95
CA ASP A 105 0.22 16.87 -8.35
C ASP A 105 -0.41 15.63 -9.00
N ALA A 106 -1.07 15.80 -10.14
CA ALA A 106 -1.84 14.71 -10.76
C ALA A 106 -0.95 13.55 -11.25
N ALA A 107 0.26 13.84 -11.73
CA ALA A 107 1.17 12.81 -12.23
C ALA A 107 1.76 12.01 -11.05
N PHE A 108 2.16 12.70 -9.99
CA PHE A 108 2.66 12.09 -8.76
C PHE A 108 1.56 11.28 -8.06
N PHE A 109 0.34 11.81 -7.99
CA PHE A 109 -0.82 11.10 -7.45
C PHE A 109 -1.10 9.80 -8.19
N ALA A 110 -1.07 9.82 -9.53
CA ALA A 110 -1.28 8.64 -10.35
C ALA A 110 -0.16 7.60 -10.16
N ALA A 111 1.10 8.05 -10.10
CA ALA A 111 2.26 7.17 -9.88
C ALA A 111 2.19 6.49 -8.51
N GLU A 112 1.95 7.24 -7.44
CA GLU A 112 1.79 6.69 -6.08
C GLU A 112 0.60 5.73 -5.99
N SER A 113 -0.50 6.08 -6.63
CA SER A 113 -1.69 5.24 -6.64
C SER A 113 -1.46 3.90 -7.32
N ALA A 114 -0.66 3.87 -8.39
CA ALA A 114 -0.23 2.64 -9.04
C ALA A 114 0.72 1.81 -8.16
N LEU A 115 1.65 2.45 -7.45
CA LEU A 115 2.53 1.76 -6.51
C LEU A 115 1.74 1.15 -5.34
N ILE A 116 0.77 1.89 -4.79
CA ILE A 116 -0.12 1.44 -3.73
C ILE A 116 -1.03 0.31 -4.21
N PHE A 117 -1.50 0.36 -5.46
CA PHE A 117 -2.22 -0.75 -6.09
C PHE A 117 -1.37 -2.03 -6.10
N LEU A 118 -0.13 -1.96 -6.59
CA LEU A 118 0.78 -3.12 -6.61
C LEU A 118 1.08 -3.62 -5.19
N TYR A 119 1.25 -2.70 -4.24
CA TYR A 119 1.43 -3.04 -2.83
C TYR A 119 0.20 -3.78 -2.30
N GLY A 120 -1.00 -3.30 -2.63
CA GLY A 120 -2.28 -3.89 -2.28
C GLY A 120 -2.41 -5.31 -2.80
N ILE A 121 -1.94 -5.61 -4.01
CA ILE A 121 -1.89 -6.97 -4.56
C ILE A 121 -1.07 -7.87 -3.64
N ALA A 122 0.20 -7.51 -3.41
CA ALA A 122 1.09 -8.35 -2.61
C ALA A 122 0.62 -8.47 -1.15
N ALA A 123 0.10 -7.39 -0.57
CA ALA A 123 -0.42 -7.37 0.79
C ALA A 123 -1.67 -8.25 0.96
N ALA A 124 -2.65 -8.14 0.07
CA ALA A 124 -3.85 -8.96 0.12
C ALA A 124 -3.53 -10.44 -0.12
N SER A 125 -2.67 -10.76 -1.09
CA SER A 125 -2.28 -12.16 -1.35
C SER A 125 -1.62 -12.83 -0.14
N LEU A 126 -0.79 -12.11 0.61
CA LEU A 126 -0.12 -12.64 1.81
C LEU A 126 -1.05 -12.79 3.02
N ASN A 127 -2.04 -11.90 3.13
CA ASN A 127 -2.99 -11.89 4.24
C ASN A 127 -4.19 -12.81 4.00
N PHE A 128 -4.31 -13.37 2.79
CA PHE A 128 -5.43 -14.20 2.41
C PHE A 128 -5.29 -15.62 2.98
N GLU A 129 -5.92 -15.86 4.13
CA GLU A 129 -6.12 -17.19 4.66
C GLU A 129 -7.45 -17.77 4.15
N MET A 130 -7.39 -18.65 3.14
CA MET A 130 -8.57 -19.34 2.59
C MET A 130 -9.46 -19.98 3.66
N LYS A 131 -8.88 -20.49 4.75
CA LYS A 131 -9.63 -21.14 5.84
C LYS A 131 -10.62 -20.21 6.54
N GLN A 132 -10.40 -18.88 6.52
CA GLN A 132 -11.24 -17.92 7.25
C GLN A 132 -12.31 -17.22 6.40
N LYS A 133 -12.44 -17.51 5.09
CA LYS A 133 -13.42 -16.84 4.18
C LYS A 133 -13.46 -15.30 4.35
N ASN A 134 -12.34 -14.68 4.67
CA ASN A 134 -12.30 -13.34 5.24
C ASN A 134 -12.34 -12.20 4.19
N TYR A 135 -12.90 -12.47 3.00
CA TYR A 135 -13.01 -11.52 1.89
C TYR A 135 -13.77 -10.26 2.30
N PHE A 136 -14.93 -10.44 2.93
CA PHE A 136 -15.80 -9.32 3.26
C PHE A 136 -15.18 -8.44 4.34
N GLU A 137 -14.51 -9.02 5.34
CA GLU A 137 -13.78 -8.24 6.34
C GLU A 137 -12.61 -7.49 5.70
N LEU A 138 -11.82 -8.14 4.84
CA LEU A 138 -10.68 -7.50 4.17
C LEU A 138 -11.15 -6.31 3.33
N LEU A 139 -12.24 -6.44 2.56
CA LEU A 139 -12.81 -5.31 1.82
C LEU A 139 -13.33 -4.22 2.76
N LYS A 140 -14.07 -4.58 3.81
CA LYS A 140 -14.64 -3.58 4.75
C LYS A 140 -13.57 -2.76 5.46
N TYR A 141 -12.50 -3.39 5.95
CA TYR A 141 -11.42 -2.68 6.65
C TYR A 141 -10.64 -1.75 5.72
N ASN A 142 -10.50 -2.13 4.45
CA ASN A 142 -9.81 -1.31 3.47
C ASN A 142 -10.75 -0.28 2.82
N ALA A 143 -12.07 -0.42 2.90
CA ALA A 143 -13.00 0.59 2.39
C ALA A 143 -12.86 1.93 3.14
N ALA A 144 -12.46 1.87 4.42
CA ALA A 144 -12.07 3.05 5.18
C ALA A 144 -10.92 3.83 4.52
N PHE A 145 -10.00 3.15 3.81
CA PHE A 145 -8.94 3.81 3.05
C PHE A 145 -9.52 4.66 1.91
N ILE A 146 -10.49 4.14 1.13
CA ILE A 146 -11.16 4.94 0.08
C ILE A 146 -11.86 6.14 0.68
N ILE A 147 -12.60 5.95 1.78
CA ILE A 147 -13.34 7.04 2.42
C ILE A 147 -12.37 8.12 2.91
N ILE A 148 -11.30 7.75 3.60
CA ILE A 148 -10.28 8.67 4.08
C ILE A 148 -9.58 9.36 2.90
N ALA A 149 -9.17 8.60 1.89
CA ALA A 149 -8.54 9.15 0.69
C ALA A 149 -9.43 10.19 0.00
N ASN A 150 -10.72 9.92 -0.16
CA ASN A 150 -11.64 10.87 -0.80
C ASN A 150 -12.04 12.02 0.11
N ALA A 151 -12.03 11.84 1.43
CA ALA A 151 -12.21 12.96 2.37
C ALA A 151 -11.04 13.95 2.28
N LEU A 152 -9.82 13.48 1.99
CA LEU A 152 -8.67 14.36 1.77
C LEU A 152 -8.81 15.27 0.55
N TYR A 153 -9.67 14.95 -0.42
CA TYR A 153 -9.98 15.85 -1.54
C TYR A 153 -10.64 17.16 -1.08
N LEU A 154 -11.35 17.13 0.06
CA LEU A 154 -12.09 18.28 0.60
C LEU A 154 -11.22 19.20 1.46
N LEU A 155 -9.95 18.84 1.70
CA LEU A 155 -8.98 19.59 2.49
C LEU A 155 -7.99 20.33 1.57
#